data_AF-A0A4S9DR23-F1
#
_entry.id   AF-A0A4S9DR23-F1
#
_cell.length_a   1.000
_cell.length_b   1.000
_cell.length_c   1.000
_cell.angle_alpha   90.00
_cell.angle_beta   90.00
_cell.angle_gamma   90.00
#
_symmetry.space_group_name_H-M   'P 1'
#
loop_
_entity.id
_entity.type
_entity.pdbx_description
1 polymer ?
#
loop_
_entity_poly.entity_id
_entity_poly.type
_entity_poly.pdbx_seq_one_letter_code
_entity_poly.pdbx_strand_id
1 'polypeptide(L)' 'MERLKSSLWYSIGSIVDAIALDQDLNATPQFIGSLTELVWSQILTSGADLENFAKYTIFTFEVLAKNDTD' A
#
# COMPACT_ATOMS: atom_id res chain seq x y z
N MET A 1 7.16 5.98 -12.10
CA MET A 1 7.38 5.39 -10.77
C MET A 1 8.00 6.38 -9.81
N GLU A 2 9.16 6.96 -10.13
CA GLU A 2 9.87 7.92 -9.24
C GLU A 2 8.98 9.02 -8.66
N ARG A 3 8.15 9.70 -9.46
CA ARG A 3 7.24 10.75 -8.96
C ARG A 3 6.27 10.29 -7.87
N LEU A 4 5.73 9.07 -8.00
CA LEU A 4 4.82 8.50 -7.00
C LEU A 4 5.59 8.20 -5.71
N LYS A 5 6.79 7.64 -5.85
CA LYS A 5 7.67 7.32 -4.72
C LYS A 5 8.15 8.57 -3.99
N SER A 6 8.48 9.65 -4.72
CA SER A 6 8.81 10.95 -4.12
C SER A 6 7.63 11.55 -3.35
N SER A 7 6.41 11.43 -3.89
CA SER A 7 5.20 11.87 -3.19
C SER A 7 4.93 11.06 -1.92
N LEU A 8 5.20 9.75 -1.97
CA LEU A 8 5.11 8.87 -0.82
C LEU A 8 6.14 9.24 0.25
N TRP A 9 7.40 9.46 -0.15
CA TRP A 9 8.46 9.91 0.74
C TRP A 9 8.09 11.21 1.45
N TYR A 10 7.57 12.20 0.72
CA TYR A 10 7.14 13.48 1.30
C TYR A 10 6.00 13.30 2.32
N SER A 11 5.02 12.45 2.01
CA SER A 11 3.90 12.17 2.93
C SER A 11 4.37 11.44 4.18
N ILE A 12 5.24 10.43 4.03
CA ILE A 12 5.81 9.70 5.16
C ILE A 12 6.68 10.61 6.01
N GLY A 13 7.54 11.44 5.41
CA GLY A 13 8.33 12.44 6.13
C GLY A 13 7.44 13.36 6.96
N SER A 14 6.38 13.89 6.38
CA SER A 14 5.43 14.78 7.09
C SER A 14 4.74 14.09 8.28
N ILE A 15 4.38 12.80 8.15
CA ILE A 15 3.78 12.01 9.23
C ILE A 15 4.82 11.73 10.33
N VAL A 16 6.03 11.32 9.94
CA VAL A 16 7.12 11.03 10.87
C VAL A 16 7.53 12.28 11.64
N ASP A 17 7.65 13.43 10.98
CA ASP A 17 7.98 14.71 11.61
C ASP A 17 6.94 15.10 12.67
N ALA A 18 5.65 14.89 12.38
CA ALA A 18 4.58 15.18 13.33
C ALA A 18 4.66 14.29 14.59
N ILE A 19 4.97 13.00 14.43
CA ILE A 19 5.13 12.06 15.55
C ILE A 19 6.41 12.35 16.33
N ALA A 20 7.52 12.62 15.64
CA ALA A 20 8.81 12.89 16.24
C ALA A 20 8.76 14.16 17.11
N LEU A 21 8.05 15.20 16.64
CA LEU A 21 7.81 16.42 17.41
C LEU A 21 7.05 16.16 18.72
N ASP A 22 6.01 15.32 18.68
CA ASP A 22 5.22 14.95 19.88
C ASP A 22 6.05 14.15 20.91
N GLN A 23 7.01 13.38 20.43
CA GLN A 23 7.85 12.49 21.26
C GLN A 23 9.19 13.11 21.68
N ASP A 24 9.48 14.36 21.31
CA ASP A 24 10.79 15.00 21.48
C ASP A 24 11.94 14.15 20.90
N LEU A 25 11.69 13.57 19.72
CA LEU A 25 12.63 12.74 18.98
C LEU A 25 13.01 13.41 17.66
N ASN A 26 14.09 12.94 17.05
CA ASN A 26 14.48 13.34 15.71
C ASN A 26 14.63 12.12 14.81
N ALA A 27 13.83 12.05 13.75
CA ALA A 27 13.92 10.97 12.78
C ALA A 27 15.06 11.23 11.78
N THR A 28 15.82 10.18 11.45
CA THR A 28 16.88 10.31 10.46
C THR A 28 16.32 10.25 9.03
N PRO A 29 16.95 10.91 8.05
CA PRO A 29 16.57 10.75 6.65
C PRO A 29 16.61 9.29 6.16
N GLN A 30 17.53 8.48 6.71
CA GLN A 30 17.65 7.06 6.40
C GLN A 30 16.47 6.25 6.93
N PHE A 31 15.97 6.59 8.13
CA PHE A 31 14.77 5.99 8.67
C PHE A 31 13.55 6.28 7.79
N ILE A 32 13.35 7.56 7.43
CA ILE A 32 12.25 7.98 6.53
C ILE A 32 12.36 7.29 5.16
N GLY A 33 13.57 7.21 4.60
CA GLY A 33 13.83 6.52 3.35
C GLY A 33 13.52 5.02 3.43
N SER A 34 13.97 4.34 4.49
CA SER A 34 13.71 2.91 4.69
C SER A 34 12.22 2.62 4.90
N LEU A 35 11.52 3.48 5.64
CA LEU A 35 10.08 3.38 5.84
C LEU A 35 9.31 3.62 4.52
N THR A 36 9.80 4.52 3.67
CA THR A 36 9.25 4.74 2.33
C THR A 36 9.34 3.48 1.47
N GLU A 37 10.47 2.79 1.47
CA GLU A 37 10.64 1.51 0.76
C GLU A 37 9.70 0.42 1.31
N LEU A 38 9.57 0.33 2.63
CA LEU A 38 8.68 -0.62 3.29
C LEU A 38 7.22 -0.40 2.88
N VAL A 39 6.73 0.84 3.00
CA VAL A 39 5.34 1.18 2.65
C VAL A 39 5.09 1.01 1.15
N TRP A 40 6.06 1.38 0.31
CA TRP A 40 5.97 1.15 -1.13
C TRP A 40 5.79 -0.34 -1.46
N SER A 41 6.61 -1.21 -0.86
CA SER A 41 6.48 -2.66 -1.02
C SER A 41 5.09 -3.14 -0.59
N GLN A 42 4.59 -2.64 0.54
CA GLN A 42 3.27 -3.02 1.05
C GLN A 42 2.12 -2.59 0.12
N ILE A 43 2.22 -1.41 -0.49
CA ILE A 43 1.22 -0.93 -1.47
C ILE A 43 1.17 -1.87 -2.68
N LEU A 44 2.33 -2.31 -3.19
CA LEU A 44 2.39 -3.22 -4.33
C LEU A 44 1.77 -4.59 -3.99
N THR A 45 2.12 -5.16 -2.84
CA THR A 45 1.55 -6.44 -2.37
C THR A 45 0.05 -6.33 -2.18
N SER A 46 -0.42 -5.31 -1.44
CA SER A 46 -1.84 -5.14 -1.13
C SER A 46 -2.66 -4.86 -2.38
N GLY A 47 -2.10 -4.14 -3.36
CA GLY A 47 -2.74 -3.90 -4.65
C GLY A 47 -2.90 -5.19 -5.46
N ALA A 48 -1.87 -6.04 -5.50
CA ALA A 48 -1.93 -7.34 -6.15
C ALA A 48 -2.94 -8.29 -5.46
N ASP A 49 -2.97 -8.29 -4.12
CA ASP A 49 -3.94 -9.07 -3.36
C ASP A 49 -5.38 -8.62 -3.65
N LEU A 50 -5.62 -7.31 -3.69
CA LEU A 50 -6.94 -6.76 -4.02
C LEU A 50 -7.40 -7.15 -5.44
N GLU A 51 -6.48 -7.11 -6.41
CA GLU A 51 -6.76 -7.56 -7.78
C GLU A 51 -7.11 -9.06 -7.82
N ASN A 52 -6.36 -9.89 -7.09
CA ASN A 52 -6.60 -11.32 -7.01
C ASN A 52 -7.94 -11.64 -6.34
N PHE A 53 -8.30 -10.93 -5.27
CA PHE A 53 -9.60 -11.09 -4.62
C PHE A 53 -10.74 -10.69 -5.55
N ALA A 54 -10.63 -9.56 -6.24
CA ALA A 54 -11.64 -9.13 -7.21
C ALA A 54 -11.83 -10.17 -8.32
N LYS A 55 -10.74 -10.71 -8.88
CA LYS A 55 -10.77 -11.78 -9.90
C LYS A 55 -11.41 -13.05 -9.37
N TYR A 56 -11.04 -13.47 -8.16
CA TYR A 56 -11.61 -14.66 -7.52
C TYR A 56 -13.12 -14.51 -7.35
N THR A 57 -13.57 -13.39 -6.79
CA THR A 57 -14.99 -13.11 -6.59
C THR A 57 -15.77 -13.13 -7.91
N ILE A 58 -15.28 -12.47 -8.96
CA ILE A 58 -15.92 -12.45 -10.28
C ILE A 58 -16.00 -13.87 -10.86
N PHE A 59 -14.89 -14.61 -10.85
CA PHE A 59 -14.85 -15.97 -11.36
C PHE A 59 -15.82 -16.90 -10.63
N THR A 60 -15.88 -16.82 -9.30
CA THR A 60 -16.81 -17.61 -8.49
C THR A 60 -18.26 -17.31 -8.86
N PHE A 61 -18.64 -16.05 -9.05
CA PHE A 61 -20.01 -15.70 -9.45
C PHE A 61 -20.36 -16.15 -10.87
N GLU A 62 -19.42 -16.08 -11.82
CA GLU A 62 -19.64 -16.59 -13.18
C GLU A 62 -19.87 -18.10 -13.22
N VAL A 63 -19.15 -18.87 -12.40
CA VAL A 63 -19.33 -20.33 -12.30
C VAL A 63 -20.69 -20.67 -11.71
N LEU A 64 -21.12 -19.97 -10.65
CA LEU A 64 -22.45 -20.17 -10.06
C LEU A 64 -23.55 -19.84 -11.07
N ALA A 65 -23.44 -18.71 -11.79
CA ALA A 65 -24.43 -18.30 -12.78
C ALA A 65 -24.58 -19.29 -13.95
N LYS A 66 -23.52 -20.00 -14.33
CA LYS A 66 -23.58 -21.05 -15.37
C LYS A 66 -24.20 -22.35 -14.85
N ASN A 67 -23.91 -22.73 -13.61
CA ASN A 67 -24.45 -23.95 -13.01
C ASN A 67 -25.96 -23.85 -12.69
N ASP A 68 -26.51 -22.64 -12.55
CA ASP A 68 -27.95 -22.42 -12.34
C ASP A 68 -28.76 -22.46 -13.67
N THR A 69 -28.10 -22.52 -14.82
CA THR A 69 -28.74 -22.59 -16.15
C THR A 69 -28.78 -23.98 -16.79
N ASP A 70 -28.23 -24.99 -16.11
CA ASP A 70 -28.27 -26.42 -16.49
C ASP A 70 -29.29 -27.21 -15.64
#